data_AF-A0A1N7DRI1-F1
#
_entry.id   AF-A0A1N7DRI1-F1
#
_cell.length_a   1.000
_cell.length_b   1.000
_cell.length_c   1.000
_cell.angle_alpha   90.00
_cell.angle_beta   90.00
_cell.angle_gamma   90.00
#
_symmetry.space_group_name_H-M   'P 1'
#
loop_
_entity.id
_entity.type
_entity.pdbx_description
1 polymer ?
#
loop_
_entity_poly.entity_id
_entity_poly.type
_entity_poly.pdbx_seq_one_letter_code
_entity_poly.pdbx_strand_id
1 'polypeptide(L)'
;MTLSSPLVVASTLVISVVVLVVAGFRIQRQRDSHADGSEESSESTLRSASPQLSIFDSEDVDDARAIDPRIFLPDFPDATDDVTEQVLAFACSIKHRYGDEPVHLLRIQSTEARAGAGDSDADSSTPGQFSGLEAAENTAINSDTTESEDVPATVAQTVDETETDLVVMGHEPSHASEGATFGRTADHVLAETSLPTYLVHLDGALSEKERLHVVVPQHIDHHEGFYEAIYNVKQLASTLEASVTVWVFEQNVQHYRTLFDLVEIDVVAEFASVRSWDELYAELELETVPAEFVITLAVRSEKIGWDPELESVSTRLTDVPARSSALFFLREDEPEHDDRFLRTD
;
A
#
# COMPACT_ATOMS: atom_id res chain seq x y z
N MET A 1 45.35 23.38 25.29
CA MET A 1 44.65 24.12 24.22
C MET A 1 43.40 23.33 23.89
N THR A 2 42.29 23.72 24.50
CA THR A 2 40.98 23.09 24.38
C THR A 2 40.09 24.06 23.61
N LEU A 3 39.74 23.72 22.38
CA LEU A 3 38.74 24.45 21.59
C LEU A 3 37.42 23.70 21.74
N SER A 4 36.50 24.30 22.49
CA SER A 4 35.09 23.91 22.56
C SER A 4 34.33 24.53 21.38
N SER A 5 33.66 23.70 20.59
CA SER A 5 32.84 24.12 19.45
C SER A 5 31.43 24.53 19.91
N PRO A 6 30.89 25.69 19.46
CA PRO A 6 29.58 26.21 19.88
C PRO A 6 28.36 25.60 19.14
N LEU A 7 28.55 24.52 18.37
CA LEU A 7 27.53 24.04 17.43
C LEU A 7 26.52 23.06 18.05
N VAL A 8 26.85 22.43 19.19
CA VAL A 8 25.97 21.45 19.86
C VAL A 8 24.84 22.12 20.65
N VAL A 9 24.99 23.39 21.03
CA VAL A 9 24.02 24.09 21.90
C VAL A 9 22.80 24.61 21.11
N ALA A 10 22.91 24.77 19.79
CA ALA A 10 21.80 25.28 18.97
C ALA A 10 20.74 24.21 18.67
N SER A 11 21.12 22.96 18.40
CA SER A 11 20.15 21.90 18.06
C SER A 11 19.31 21.44 19.24
N THR A 12 19.83 21.46 20.46
CA THR A 12 19.05 21.05 21.66
C THR A 12 17.95 22.06 22.02
N LEU A 13 18.14 23.33 21.65
CA LEU A 13 17.20 24.41 21.95
C LEU A 13 15.98 24.41 21.02
N VAL A 14 16.16 24.03 19.75
CA VAL A 14 15.04 23.91 18.79
C VAL A 14 14.12 22.73 19.15
N ILE A 15 14.69 21.59 19.56
CA ILE A 15 13.92 20.41 19.95
C ILE A 15 13.10 20.67 21.23
N SER A 16 13.62 21.41 22.21
CA SER A 16 12.87 21.72 23.44
C SER A 16 11.69 22.67 23.21
N VAL A 17 11.79 23.59 22.24
CA VAL A 17 10.68 24.52 21.94
C VAL A 17 9.53 23.80 21.23
N VAL A 18 9.82 22.85 20.35
CA VAL A 18 8.79 22.05 19.66
C VAL A 18 8.03 21.16 20.64
N VAL A 19 8.72 20.48 21.56
CA VAL A 19 8.08 19.62 22.57
C VAL A 19 7.19 20.41 23.53
N LEU A 20 7.56 21.64 23.90
CA LEU A 20 6.75 22.49 24.77
C LEU A 20 5.47 23.03 24.08
N VAL A 21 5.52 23.28 22.77
CA VAL A 21 4.34 23.70 22.00
C VAL A 21 3.34 22.54 21.85
N VAL A 22 3.83 21.31 21.63
CA VAL A 22 2.98 20.10 21.53
C VAL A 22 2.33 19.75 22.87
N ALA A 23 3.06 19.88 23.99
CA ALA A 23 2.50 19.64 25.32
C ALA A 23 1.47 20.70 25.74
N GLY A 24 1.69 21.97 25.38
CA GLY A 24 0.75 23.07 25.68
C GLY A 24 -0.58 22.95 24.92
N PHE A 25 -0.56 22.45 23.69
CA PHE A 25 -1.77 22.32 22.87
C PHE A 25 -2.68 21.17 23.31
N ARG A 26 -2.12 20.07 23.86
CA ARG A 26 -2.91 18.93 24.35
C ARG A 26 -3.65 19.22 25.67
N ILE A 27 -3.09 20.05 26.54
CA ILE A 27 -3.70 20.37 27.85
C ILE A 27 -4.88 21.34 27.70
N GLN A 28 -4.86 22.22 26.69
CA GLN A 28 -5.94 23.20 26.50
C GLN A 28 -7.23 22.55 25.96
N ARG A 29 -7.13 21.48 25.16
CA ARG A 29 -8.30 20.84 24.52
C ARG A 29 -9.12 19.93 25.46
N GLN A 30 -8.54 19.49 26.58
CA GLN A 30 -9.25 18.69 27.60
C GLN A 30 -10.10 19.51 28.57
N ARG A 31 -10.08 20.85 28.49
CA ARG A 31 -10.76 21.71 29.47
C ARG A 31 -12.12 22.24 29.02
N ASP A 32 -12.50 22.04 27.76
CA ASP A 32 -13.74 22.57 27.19
C ASP A 32 -14.85 21.51 27.01
N SER A 33 -14.68 20.27 27.49
CA SER A 33 -15.67 19.19 27.31
C SER A 33 -16.45 18.77 28.56
N HIS A 34 -16.42 19.53 29.66
CA HIS A 34 -17.24 19.19 30.84
C HIS A 34 -17.89 20.44 31.48
N ALA A 35 -19.05 20.82 30.95
CA ALA A 35 -20.02 21.68 31.65
C ALA A 35 -21.44 21.55 31.05
N ASP A 36 -22.20 20.56 31.50
CA ASP A 36 -23.64 20.62 31.86
C ASP A 36 -24.03 19.19 32.33
N GLY A 37 -24.53 18.93 33.54
CA GLY A 37 -25.87 19.26 34.05
C GLY A 37 -26.87 18.21 33.53
N SER A 38 -27.66 17.45 34.28
CA SER A 38 -28.05 17.42 35.69
C SER A 38 -28.79 16.09 35.97
N GLU A 39 -28.73 15.64 37.23
CA GLU A 39 -29.82 15.08 38.04
C GLU A 39 -30.42 13.67 37.80
N GLU A 40 -30.35 12.90 38.89
CA GLU A 40 -31.00 11.64 39.23
C GLU A 40 -32.53 11.72 39.23
N SER A 41 -33.22 10.63 38.87
CA SER A 41 -34.01 9.81 39.82
C SER A 41 -35.10 8.96 39.14
N SER A 42 -35.24 7.76 39.72
CA SER A 42 -36.46 6.94 39.86
C SER A 42 -36.71 5.78 38.88
N GLU A 43 -36.52 4.59 39.45
CA GLU A 43 -37.17 3.31 39.16
C GLU A 43 -38.66 3.39 38.79
N SER A 44 -39.06 2.57 37.81
CA SER A 44 -40.29 1.77 37.93
C SER A 44 -40.25 0.58 36.97
N THR A 45 -40.31 -0.61 37.54
CA THR A 45 -40.62 -1.89 36.88
C THR A 45 -41.99 -1.81 36.19
N LEU A 46 -42.14 -2.39 34.99
CA LEU A 46 -43.23 -3.30 34.61
C LEU A 46 -43.09 -3.76 33.14
N ARG A 47 -43.25 -5.07 32.97
CA ARG A 47 -43.28 -5.82 31.71
C ARG A 47 -44.34 -5.29 30.72
N SER A 48 -43.97 -5.22 29.45
CA SER A 48 -44.89 -5.40 28.32
C SER A 48 -44.11 -5.97 27.13
N ALA A 49 -44.65 -7.03 26.54
CA ALA A 49 -44.09 -7.70 25.37
C ALA A 49 -44.79 -7.17 24.11
N SER A 50 -44.01 -6.74 23.10
CA SER A 50 -44.29 -6.86 21.66
C SER A 50 -43.19 -6.17 20.82
N PRO A 51 -43.02 -6.55 19.54
CA PRO A 51 -41.72 -6.66 18.91
C PRO A 51 -41.49 -5.59 17.84
N GLN A 52 -40.44 -4.79 17.94
CA GLN A 52 -40.02 -3.92 16.83
C GLN A 52 -38.51 -3.68 16.87
N LEU A 53 -37.89 -3.97 15.71
CA LEU A 53 -36.81 -3.23 15.09
C LEU A 53 -35.75 -2.65 16.04
N SER A 54 -34.62 -3.34 16.13
CA SER A 54 -33.35 -2.68 16.38
C SER A 54 -33.03 -1.77 15.19
N ILE A 55 -33.55 -0.54 15.31
CA ILE A 55 -33.00 0.67 14.72
C ILE A 55 -31.57 0.78 15.24
N PHE A 56 -30.63 0.28 14.47
CA PHE A 56 -29.29 0.85 14.43
C PHE A 56 -29.30 1.82 13.24
N ASP A 57 -29.84 3.01 13.50
CA ASP A 57 -29.60 4.22 12.72
C ASP A 57 -28.11 4.53 12.95
N SER A 58 -27.27 4.22 11.97
CA SER A 58 -26.78 5.20 11.00
C SER A 58 -25.84 6.23 11.66
N GLU A 59 -24.64 5.79 11.99
CA GLU A 59 -23.49 6.58 11.57
C GLU A 59 -23.27 6.25 10.08
N ASP A 60 -24.19 6.73 9.22
CA ASP A 60 -23.96 6.87 7.78
C ASP A 60 -22.92 8.00 7.63
N VAL A 61 -21.67 7.69 7.97
CA VAL A 61 -20.53 8.55 7.68
C VAL A 61 -20.08 8.19 6.27
N ASP A 62 -20.69 8.86 5.29
CA ASP A 62 -20.19 9.02 3.91
C ASP A 62 -19.58 7.80 3.19
N ASP A 63 -20.03 6.57 3.48
CA ASP A 63 -19.55 5.33 2.83
C ASP A 63 -19.96 5.21 1.35
N ALA A 64 -20.70 6.19 0.80
CA ALA A 64 -21.23 6.16 -0.57
C ALA A 64 -20.16 6.30 -1.67
N ARG A 65 -18.90 6.59 -1.31
CA ARG A 65 -17.75 6.68 -2.22
C ARG A 65 -16.65 5.65 -1.96
N ALA A 66 -16.88 4.63 -1.13
CA ALA A 66 -15.92 3.57 -0.89
C ALA A 66 -15.49 2.90 -2.21
N ILE A 67 -14.27 3.17 -2.67
CA ILE A 67 -13.72 2.55 -3.88
C ILE A 67 -13.12 1.23 -3.46
N ASP A 68 -13.68 0.17 -4.03
CA ASP A 68 -13.30 -1.20 -3.74
C ASP A 68 -12.82 -1.89 -5.03
N PRO A 69 -11.51 -2.00 -5.26
CA PRO A 69 -10.99 -2.49 -6.53
C PRO A 69 -11.14 -4.01 -6.66
N ARG A 70 -11.35 -4.49 -7.90
CA ARG A 70 -11.12 -5.88 -8.28
C ARG A 70 -9.63 -6.11 -8.41
N ILE A 71 -9.08 -6.93 -7.51
CA ILE A 71 -7.63 -7.15 -7.44
C ILE A 71 -7.29 -8.48 -8.12
N PHE A 72 -6.32 -8.45 -9.04
CA PHE A 72 -5.72 -9.64 -9.62
C PHE A 72 -4.33 -9.91 -9.02
N LEU A 73 -4.12 -11.15 -8.60
CA LEU A 73 -2.87 -11.64 -8.01
C LEU A 73 -2.39 -12.86 -8.79
N PRO A 74 -1.44 -12.71 -9.74
CA PRO A 74 -0.80 -13.83 -10.38
C PRO A 74 0.25 -14.44 -9.43
N ASP A 75 0.09 -15.73 -9.14
CA ASP A 75 1.06 -16.55 -8.41
C ASP A 75 1.95 -17.28 -9.42
N PHE A 76 3.18 -16.82 -9.55
CA PHE A 76 4.13 -17.29 -10.55
C PHE A 76 4.83 -18.59 -10.11
N PRO A 77 5.25 -19.46 -11.05
CA PRO A 77 5.87 -20.75 -10.72
C PRO A 77 7.12 -20.66 -9.83
N ASP A 78 7.84 -19.54 -9.92
CA ASP A 78 9.11 -19.32 -9.19
C ASP A 78 8.89 -18.68 -7.81
N ALA A 79 7.66 -18.28 -7.47
CA ALA A 79 7.34 -17.69 -6.17
C ALA A 79 7.25 -18.78 -5.08
N THR A 80 7.68 -18.43 -3.86
CA THR A 80 7.47 -19.29 -2.70
C THR A 80 6.08 -19.05 -2.12
N ASP A 81 5.48 -20.07 -1.48
CA ASP A 81 4.17 -19.93 -0.85
C ASP A 81 4.14 -18.77 0.18
N ASP A 82 5.24 -18.56 0.92
CA ASP A 82 5.38 -17.45 1.87
C ASP A 82 5.24 -16.07 1.19
N VAL A 83 5.84 -15.90 0.00
CA VAL A 83 5.72 -14.65 -0.77
C VAL A 83 4.28 -14.47 -1.23
N THR A 84 3.65 -15.53 -1.73
CA THR A 84 2.26 -15.47 -2.19
C THR A 84 1.30 -15.14 -1.03
N GLU A 85 1.52 -15.67 0.17
CA GLU A 85 0.75 -15.33 1.38
C GLU A 85 0.91 -13.87 1.78
N GLN A 86 2.15 -13.35 1.76
CA GLN A 86 2.42 -11.95 2.06
C GLN A 86 1.78 -11.00 1.05
N VAL A 87 1.87 -11.32 -0.24
CA VAL A 87 1.29 -10.52 -1.33
C VAL A 87 -0.24 -10.56 -1.26
N LEU A 88 -0.83 -11.71 -0.90
CA LEU A 88 -2.28 -11.82 -0.69
C LEU A 88 -2.74 -11.00 0.51
N ALA A 89 -2.00 -11.04 1.63
CA ALA A 89 -2.30 -10.20 2.79
C ALA A 89 -2.24 -8.70 2.43
N PHE A 90 -1.25 -8.30 1.64
CA PHE A 90 -1.16 -6.95 1.10
C PHE A 90 -2.34 -6.60 0.20
N ALA A 91 -2.70 -7.46 -0.76
CA ALA A 91 -3.87 -7.26 -1.62
C ALA A 91 -5.15 -7.07 -0.78
N CYS A 92 -5.38 -7.92 0.22
CA CYS A 92 -6.53 -7.81 1.11
C CYS A 92 -6.53 -6.49 1.92
N SER A 93 -5.37 -5.98 2.30
CA SER A 93 -5.26 -4.74 3.09
C SER A 93 -5.57 -3.45 2.32
N ILE A 94 -5.50 -3.49 0.98
CA ILE A 94 -5.89 -2.38 0.09
C ILE A 94 -7.40 -2.35 -0.14
N LYS A 95 -8.10 -3.45 0.09
CA LYS A 95 -9.56 -3.52 -0.08
C LYS A 95 -10.26 -2.57 0.86
N HIS A 96 -11.44 -2.10 0.45
CA HIS A 96 -12.28 -1.34 1.37
C HIS A 96 -12.91 -2.28 2.40
N ARG A 97 -13.05 -1.83 3.64
CA ARG A 97 -13.61 -2.62 4.75
C ARG A 97 -15.06 -3.10 4.54
N TYR A 98 -15.77 -2.45 3.62
CA TYR A 98 -17.16 -2.75 3.22
C TYR A 98 -17.24 -3.16 1.74
N GLY A 99 -16.10 -3.43 1.14
CA GLY A 99 -15.97 -3.89 -0.22
C GLY A 99 -16.40 -5.34 -0.37
N ASP A 100 -17.13 -5.63 -1.44
CA ASP A 100 -17.57 -6.98 -1.78
C ASP A 100 -16.85 -7.52 -3.03
N GLU A 101 -16.02 -6.71 -3.71
CA GLU A 101 -15.30 -7.16 -4.90
C GLU A 101 -14.21 -8.18 -4.50
N PRO A 102 -14.02 -9.27 -5.24
CA PRO A 102 -13.09 -10.32 -4.84
C PRO A 102 -11.62 -9.99 -5.18
N VAL A 103 -10.71 -10.68 -4.50
CA VAL A 103 -9.32 -10.86 -4.95
C VAL A 103 -9.26 -12.13 -5.80
N HIS A 104 -8.84 -11.99 -7.05
CA HIS A 104 -8.65 -13.08 -8.00
C HIS A 104 -7.20 -13.57 -7.94
N LEU A 105 -6.98 -14.72 -7.32
CA LEU A 105 -5.68 -15.40 -7.25
C LEU A 105 -5.58 -16.42 -8.39
N LEU A 106 -4.63 -16.24 -9.30
CA LEU A 106 -4.35 -17.21 -10.36
C LEU A 106 -3.00 -17.86 -10.15
N ARG A 107 -3.00 -19.16 -9.82
CA ARG A 107 -1.78 -19.96 -9.76
C ARG A 107 -1.42 -20.48 -11.14
N ILE A 108 -0.27 -20.05 -11.65
CA ILE A 108 0.22 -20.41 -12.97
C ILE A 108 1.29 -21.48 -12.82
N GLN A 109 1.08 -22.63 -13.44
CA GLN A 109 2.05 -23.73 -13.49
C GLN A 109 2.74 -23.74 -14.86
N SER A 110 4.07 -23.76 -14.89
CA SER A 110 4.82 -23.86 -16.14
C SER A 110 4.87 -25.32 -16.63
N THR A 111 4.43 -25.54 -17.86
CA THR A 111 4.49 -26.86 -18.53
C THR A 111 5.92 -27.35 -18.73
N GLU A 112 6.90 -26.44 -18.89
CA GLU A 112 8.30 -26.78 -19.14
C GLU A 112 8.99 -27.40 -17.91
N ALA A 113 8.65 -26.94 -16.70
CA ALA A 113 9.18 -27.48 -15.45
C ALA A 113 8.81 -28.96 -15.26
N ARG A 114 7.64 -29.37 -15.75
CA ARG A 114 7.16 -30.76 -15.68
C ARG A 114 7.86 -31.69 -16.69
N ALA A 115 8.32 -31.16 -17.83
CA ALA A 115 8.98 -31.96 -18.87
C ALA A 115 10.44 -32.33 -18.53
N GLY A 116 11.11 -31.58 -17.65
CA GLY A 116 12.47 -31.86 -17.18
C GLY A 116 12.57 -32.84 -16.01
N ALA A 117 11.50 -32.98 -15.23
CA ALA A 117 11.41 -33.93 -14.11
C ALA A 117 10.95 -35.29 -14.65
N GLY A 118 11.92 -36.12 -15.04
CA GLY A 118 11.64 -37.50 -15.47
C GLY A 118 10.90 -38.29 -14.41
N ASP A 119 9.69 -38.73 -14.75
CA ASP A 119 8.97 -39.92 -14.28
C ASP A 119 9.51 -40.56 -12.98
N SER A 120 9.27 -39.92 -11.84
CA SER A 120 9.43 -40.49 -10.49
C SER A 120 8.56 -39.68 -9.53
N ASP A 121 7.59 -40.37 -8.95
CA ASP A 121 6.59 -39.89 -7.99
C ASP A 121 5.66 -38.80 -8.52
N ALA A 122 4.70 -39.25 -9.34
CA ALA A 122 3.36 -38.69 -9.36
C ALA A 122 2.71 -38.88 -7.97
N ASP A 123 3.23 -38.18 -6.97
CA ASP A 123 2.38 -37.81 -5.85
C ASP A 123 1.44 -36.76 -6.42
N SER A 124 0.17 -37.13 -6.44
CA SER A 124 -0.95 -36.24 -6.67
C SER A 124 -0.94 -35.18 -5.58
N SER A 125 -0.08 -34.17 -5.72
CA SER A 125 -0.22 -32.90 -5.04
C SER A 125 -1.54 -32.33 -5.56
N THR A 126 -2.62 -32.70 -4.87
CA THR A 126 -3.83 -31.89 -4.80
C THR A 126 -3.35 -30.45 -4.71
N PRO A 127 -3.80 -29.52 -5.58
CA PRO A 127 -3.38 -28.13 -5.47
C PRO A 127 -3.58 -27.76 -4.02
N GLY A 128 -2.46 -27.49 -3.32
CA GLY A 128 -2.48 -27.27 -1.88
C GLY A 128 -3.53 -26.19 -1.65
N GLN A 129 -4.59 -26.52 -0.91
CA GLN A 129 -5.55 -25.51 -0.49
C GLN A 129 -4.73 -24.44 0.19
N PHE A 130 -4.79 -23.23 -0.36
CA PHE A 130 -4.04 -22.09 0.12
C PHE A 130 -4.33 -21.94 1.62
N SER A 131 -3.30 -22.11 2.45
CA SER A 131 -3.48 -22.14 3.91
C SER A 131 -3.54 -20.71 4.49
N GLY A 132 -2.96 -19.72 3.80
CA GLY A 132 -3.00 -18.30 4.14
C GLY A 132 -4.33 -17.56 3.92
N LEU A 133 -5.46 -18.27 3.80
CA LEU A 133 -6.81 -17.68 3.80
C LEU A 133 -7.15 -16.94 5.11
N GLU A 134 -6.33 -17.08 6.15
CA GLU A 134 -6.43 -16.31 7.40
C GLU A 134 -6.29 -14.80 7.19
N ALA A 135 -5.58 -14.37 6.12
CA ALA A 135 -5.41 -12.95 5.80
C ALA A 135 -6.69 -12.27 5.28
N ALA A 136 -7.71 -13.05 4.92
CA ALA A 136 -8.92 -12.59 4.28
C ALA A 136 -10.12 -12.60 5.23
N GLU A 137 -9.98 -11.97 6.39
CA GLU A 137 -11.05 -11.94 7.41
C GLU A 137 -12.38 -11.40 6.85
N ASN A 138 -12.34 -10.47 5.88
CA ASN A 138 -13.52 -9.85 5.27
C ASN A 138 -13.46 -9.75 3.73
N THR A 139 -12.54 -10.44 3.08
CA THR A 139 -12.31 -10.31 1.62
C THR A 139 -12.62 -11.62 0.91
N ALA A 140 -13.48 -11.59 -0.10
CA ALA A 140 -13.72 -12.78 -0.93
C ALA A 140 -12.47 -13.10 -1.77
N ILE A 141 -12.01 -14.36 -1.76
CA ILE A 141 -10.91 -14.83 -2.61
C ILE A 141 -11.44 -15.83 -3.63
N ASN A 142 -11.24 -15.54 -4.91
CA ASN A 142 -11.47 -16.45 -6.02
C ASN A 142 -10.12 -17.02 -6.45
N SER A 143 -9.86 -18.29 -6.17
CA SER A 143 -8.60 -18.94 -6.52
C SER A 143 -8.78 -19.90 -7.70
N ASP A 144 -8.02 -19.68 -8.77
CA ASP A 144 -7.95 -20.55 -9.93
C ASP A 144 -6.53 -21.07 -10.14
N THR A 145 -6.40 -22.20 -10.84
CA THR A 145 -5.10 -22.76 -11.20
C THR A 145 -5.11 -23.09 -12.68
N THR A 146 -4.08 -22.62 -13.40
CA THR A 146 -3.93 -22.85 -14.83
C THR A 146 -2.53 -23.32 -15.18
N GLU A 147 -2.42 -24.12 -16.23
CA GLU A 147 -1.14 -24.46 -16.84
C GLU A 147 -0.92 -23.54 -18.03
N SER A 148 0.29 -22.98 -18.18
CA SER A 148 0.59 -22.09 -19.28
C SER A 148 1.99 -22.29 -19.85
N GLU A 149 2.08 -22.17 -21.17
CA GLU A 149 3.34 -22.07 -21.93
C GLU A 149 3.76 -20.61 -22.13
N ASP A 150 2.82 -19.66 -22.01
CA ASP A 150 3.03 -18.22 -22.15
C ASP A 150 2.36 -17.50 -20.97
N VAL A 151 3.12 -17.41 -19.87
CA VAL A 151 2.65 -16.84 -18.60
C VAL A 151 2.17 -15.40 -18.77
N PRO A 152 2.90 -14.48 -19.41
CA PRO A 152 2.43 -13.12 -19.56
C PRO A 152 1.15 -12.98 -20.40
N ALA A 153 1.01 -13.73 -21.51
CA ALA A 153 -0.22 -13.72 -22.30
C ALA A 153 -1.43 -14.22 -21.49
N THR A 154 -1.21 -15.22 -20.63
CA THR A 154 -2.25 -15.75 -19.74
C THR A 154 -2.68 -14.72 -18.68
N VAL A 155 -1.72 -13.99 -18.12
CA VAL A 155 -1.98 -12.88 -17.20
C VAL A 155 -2.82 -11.81 -17.88
N ALA A 156 -2.41 -11.32 -19.06
CA ALA A 156 -3.14 -10.29 -19.79
C ALA A 156 -4.58 -10.73 -20.11
N GLN A 157 -4.76 -11.97 -20.58
CA GLN A 157 -6.10 -12.52 -20.82
C GLN A 157 -6.95 -12.60 -19.55
N THR A 158 -6.36 -13.01 -18.42
CA THR A 158 -7.11 -13.14 -17.16
C THR A 158 -7.51 -11.79 -16.60
N VAL A 159 -6.63 -10.79 -16.72
CA VAL A 159 -6.91 -9.40 -16.35
C VAL A 159 -8.15 -8.89 -17.08
N ASP A 160 -8.25 -9.14 -18.38
CA ASP A 160 -9.42 -8.76 -19.18
C ASP A 160 -10.67 -9.56 -18.79
N GLU A 161 -10.55 -10.87 -18.58
CA GLU A 161 -11.68 -11.75 -18.24
C GLU A 161 -12.30 -11.47 -16.86
N THR A 162 -11.48 -11.01 -15.91
CA THR A 162 -11.90 -10.71 -14.54
C THR A 162 -12.30 -9.25 -14.33
N GLU A 163 -12.24 -8.42 -15.38
CA GLU A 163 -12.49 -6.99 -15.31
C GLU A 163 -11.67 -6.34 -14.17
N THR A 164 -10.38 -6.67 -14.12
CA THR A 164 -9.46 -6.26 -13.05
C THR A 164 -9.27 -4.74 -13.02
N ASP A 165 -9.28 -4.15 -11.82
CA ASP A 165 -8.95 -2.74 -11.59
C ASP A 165 -7.49 -2.54 -11.14
N LEU A 166 -6.94 -3.49 -10.38
CA LEU A 166 -5.62 -3.38 -9.76
C LEU A 166 -4.87 -4.71 -9.82
N VAL A 167 -3.63 -4.70 -10.28
CA VAL A 167 -2.75 -5.87 -10.27
C VAL A 167 -1.80 -5.80 -9.07
N VAL A 168 -1.64 -6.90 -8.34
CA VAL A 168 -0.68 -7.00 -7.23
C VAL A 168 0.18 -8.23 -7.45
N MET A 169 1.50 -8.02 -7.52
CA MET A 169 2.47 -9.09 -7.76
C MET A 169 3.56 -9.09 -6.70
N GLY A 170 4.03 -10.28 -6.35
CA GLY A 170 5.27 -10.43 -5.59
C GLY A 170 6.48 -10.10 -6.46
N HIS A 171 7.44 -9.39 -5.87
CA HIS A 171 8.76 -9.19 -6.43
C HIS A 171 9.81 -9.59 -5.39
N GLU A 172 10.81 -10.34 -5.84
CA GLU A 172 11.97 -10.68 -5.04
C GLU A 172 13.19 -9.95 -5.62
N PRO A 173 13.73 -8.92 -4.93
CA PRO A 173 14.84 -8.10 -5.44
C PRO A 173 16.09 -8.91 -5.78
N SER A 174 16.30 -10.02 -5.07
CA SER A 174 17.45 -10.92 -5.29
C SER A 174 17.37 -11.71 -6.60
N HIS A 175 16.22 -11.71 -7.28
CA HIS A 175 15.99 -12.42 -8.54
C HIS A 175 16.07 -11.53 -9.79
N ALA A 176 16.48 -10.26 -9.66
CA ALA A 176 16.82 -9.42 -10.82
C ALA A 176 17.95 -10.08 -11.64
N SER A 177 17.62 -10.58 -12.83
CA SER A 177 18.56 -11.27 -13.73
C SER A 177 19.16 -10.31 -14.76
N GLU A 178 20.25 -10.67 -15.43
CA GLU A 178 20.83 -9.85 -16.50
C GLU A 178 19.76 -9.48 -17.57
N GLY A 179 19.36 -8.20 -17.58
CA GLY A 179 18.37 -7.66 -18.52
C GLY A 179 16.90 -7.74 -18.08
N ALA A 180 16.61 -8.08 -16.82
CA ALA A 180 15.27 -7.99 -16.24
C ALA A 180 15.32 -7.23 -14.92
N THR A 181 14.53 -6.17 -14.80
CA THR A 181 14.55 -5.23 -13.68
C THR A 181 13.81 -5.79 -12.48
N PHE A 182 12.61 -6.34 -12.69
CA PHE A 182 11.78 -6.92 -11.64
C PHE A 182 11.62 -8.44 -11.76
N GLY A 183 12.30 -9.02 -12.75
CA GLY A 183 12.10 -10.39 -13.21
C GLY A 183 11.33 -10.40 -14.51
N ARG A 184 11.67 -11.34 -15.42
CA ARG A 184 11.20 -11.32 -16.81
C ARG A 184 9.66 -11.33 -16.92
N THR A 185 8.99 -12.07 -16.04
CA THR A 185 7.53 -12.18 -16.06
C THR A 185 6.86 -10.90 -15.59
N ALA A 186 7.31 -10.32 -14.47
CA ALA A 186 6.78 -9.07 -13.93
C ALA A 186 7.02 -7.90 -14.91
N ASP A 187 8.22 -7.81 -15.50
CA ASP A 187 8.55 -6.81 -16.51
C ASP A 187 7.64 -6.90 -17.74
N HIS A 188 7.34 -8.13 -18.20
CA HIS A 188 6.46 -8.33 -19.35
C HIS A 188 5.00 -8.01 -19.02
N VAL A 189 4.51 -8.40 -17.83
CA VAL A 189 3.15 -8.03 -17.39
C VAL A 189 3.02 -6.51 -17.35
N LEU A 190 3.99 -5.80 -16.76
CA LEU A 190 4.01 -4.34 -16.73
C LEU A 190 4.05 -3.70 -18.13
N ALA A 191 4.73 -4.34 -19.09
CA ALA A 191 4.79 -3.86 -20.47
C ALA A 191 3.48 -4.06 -21.25
N GLU A 192 2.69 -5.09 -20.90
CA GLU A 192 1.45 -5.45 -21.60
C GLU A 192 0.18 -4.91 -20.90
N THR A 193 0.28 -4.37 -19.68
CA THR A 193 -0.86 -3.79 -18.95
C THR A 193 -0.72 -2.30 -18.71
N SER A 194 -1.82 -1.57 -18.89
CA SER A 194 -1.99 -0.16 -18.51
C SER A 194 -2.60 0.02 -17.12
N LEU A 195 -3.02 -1.07 -16.47
CA LEU A 195 -3.63 -1.02 -15.15
C LEU A 195 -2.63 -0.58 -14.07
N PRO A 196 -3.12 0.02 -12.97
CA PRO A 196 -2.29 0.25 -11.82
C PRO A 196 -1.76 -1.09 -11.29
N THR A 197 -0.49 -1.11 -10.89
CA THR A 197 0.19 -2.36 -10.52
C THR A 197 1.11 -2.17 -9.31
N TYR A 198 0.94 -3.00 -8.28
CA TYR A 198 1.90 -3.13 -7.19
C TYR A 198 2.91 -4.25 -7.49
N LEU A 199 4.20 -3.94 -7.36
CA LEU A 199 5.26 -4.92 -7.16
C LEU A 199 5.69 -4.88 -5.70
N VAL A 200 5.47 -5.97 -4.97
CA VAL A 200 5.57 -6.00 -3.51
C VAL A 200 6.68 -6.94 -3.06
N HIS A 201 7.51 -6.46 -2.15
CA HIS A 201 8.48 -7.26 -1.40
C HIS A 201 8.29 -6.98 0.10
N LEU A 202 8.03 -8.02 0.89
CA LEU A 202 7.81 -7.89 2.33
C LEU A 202 8.84 -8.72 3.10
N ASP A 203 9.47 -8.09 4.09
CA ASP A 203 10.32 -8.75 5.09
C ASP A 203 9.52 -8.80 6.40
N GLY A 204 9.04 -10.00 6.77
CA GLY A 204 8.15 -10.20 7.91
C GLY A 204 6.66 -10.01 7.60
N ALA A 205 5.84 -9.96 8.64
CA ALA A 205 4.39 -9.84 8.49
C ALA A 205 3.97 -8.38 8.21
N LEU A 206 2.98 -8.19 7.33
CA LEU A 206 2.46 -6.86 7.00
C LEU A 206 1.83 -6.16 8.22
N SER A 207 1.21 -6.91 9.13
CA SER A 207 0.60 -6.40 10.36
C SER A 207 1.60 -5.84 11.37
N GLU A 208 2.90 -6.11 11.20
CA GLU A 208 3.96 -5.56 12.04
C GLU A 208 4.43 -4.18 11.55
N LYS A 209 3.89 -3.67 10.43
CA LYS A 209 4.33 -2.42 9.83
C LYS A 209 3.65 -1.22 10.47
N GLU A 210 4.42 -0.40 11.19
CA GLU A 210 3.93 0.72 12.00
C GLU A 210 4.00 2.08 11.27
N ARG A 211 4.82 2.17 10.22
CA ARG A 211 5.02 3.39 9.43
C ARG A 211 5.22 3.09 7.94
N LEU A 212 4.54 3.87 7.10
CA LEU A 212 4.71 3.88 5.65
C LEU A 212 5.53 5.09 5.21
N HIS A 213 6.59 4.86 4.44
CA HIS A 213 7.33 5.88 3.74
C HIS A 213 6.91 5.92 2.28
N VAL A 214 6.27 7.00 1.85
CA VAL A 214 5.74 7.14 0.49
C VAL A 214 6.68 8.03 -0.30
N VAL A 215 7.36 7.46 -1.28
CA VAL A 215 8.28 8.19 -2.15
C VAL A 215 7.52 8.65 -3.39
N VAL A 216 7.52 9.97 -3.62
CA VAL A 216 6.80 10.61 -4.73
C VAL A 216 7.83 11.27 -5.65
N PRO A 217 8.18 10.63 -6.79
CA PRO A 217 9.12 11.19 -7.76
C PRO A 217 8.70 12.57 -8.31
N GLN A 218 9.64 13.27 -8.91
CA GLN A 218 9.39 14.58 -9.51
C GLN A 218 8.31 14.48 -10.59
N HIS A 219 7.40 15.47 -10.64
CA HIS A 219 6.38 15.61 -11.67
C HIS A 219 5.33 14.49 -11.77
N ILE A 220 5.36 13.49 -10.88
CA ILE A 220 4.38 12.39 -10.89
C ILE A 220 2.96 12.86 -10.51
N ASP A 221 2.84 14.02 -9.87
CA ASP A 221 1.57 14.69 -9.55
C ASP A 221 0.78 15.14 -10.78
N HIS A 222 1.40 15.14 -11.95
CA HIS A 222 0.75 15.42 -13.23
C HIS A 222 0.27 14.16 -13.95
N HIS A 223 0.50 12.97 -13.36
CA HIS A 223 0.06 11.71 -13.93
C HIS A 223 -1.39 11.42 -13.55
N GLU A 224 -2.12 10.79 -14.47
CA GLU A 224 -3.55 10.50 -14.36
C GLU A 224 -3.95 9.41 -13.38
N GLY A 225 -2.97 8.74 -12.75
CA GLY A 225 -3.21 7.73 -11.71
C GLY A 225 -2.70 8.19 -10.35
N PHE A 226 -2.43 9.49 -10.20
CA PHE A 226 -1.79 10.00 -8.99
C PHE A 226 -2.75 9.97 -7.80
N TYR A 227 -4.01 10.39 -7.96
CA TYR A 227 -4.95 10.37 -6.85
C TYR A 227 -5.38 8.94 -6.48
N GLU A 228 -5.48 8.03 -7.44
CA GLU A 228 -5.64 6.59 -7.22
C GLU A 228 -4.50 6.04 -6.34
N ALA A 229 -3.25 6.43 -6.62
CA ALA A 229 -2.10 6.05 -5.79
C ALA A 229 -2.21 6.54 -4.35
N ILE A 230 -2.53 7.82 -4.19
CA ILE A 230 -2.69 8.40 -2.86
C ILE A 230 -3.84 7.72 -2.11
N TYR A 231 -4.94 7.41 -2.80
CA TYR A 231 -6.06 6.66 -2.22
C TYR A 231 -5.62 5.28 -1.72
N ASN A 232 -4.98 4.47 -2.56
CA ASN A 232 -4.54 3.13 -2.18
C ASN A 232 -3.52 3.15 -1.03
N VAL A 233 -2.59 4.11 -1.04
CA VAL A 233 -1.62 4.31 0.05
C VAL A 233 -2.33 4.71 1.36
N LYS A 234 -3.28 5.63 1.32
CA LYS A 234 -4.06 6.03 2.49
C LYS A 234 -4.93 4.89 3.00
N GLN A 235 -5.54 4.13 2.09
CA GLN A 235 -6.37 2.97 2.43
C GLN A 235 -5.53 1.93 3.17
N LEU A 236 -4.37 1.58 2.61
CA LEU A 236 -3.39 0.70 3.25
C LEU A 236 -2.96 1.23 4.63
N ALA A 237 -2.58 2.51 4.73
CA ALA A 237 -2.19 3.12 6.00
C ALA A 237 -3.31 3.06 7.05
N SER A 238 -4.56 3.32 6.63
CA SER A 238 -5.74 3.22 7.50
C SER A 238 -5.97 1.79 7.98
N THR A 239 -5.84 0.79 7.09
CA THR A 239 -6.00 -0.63 7.44
C THR A 239 -4.92 -1.11 8.41
N LEU A 240 -3.68 -0.64 8.24
CA LEU A 240 -2.55 -1.00 9.10
C LEU A 240 -2.45 -0.15 10.37
N GLU A 241 -3.32 0.86 10.53
CA GLU A 241 -3.19 1.91 11.56
C GLU A 241 -1.79 2.56 11.58
N ALA A 242 -1.14 2.62 10.40
CA ALA A 242 0.23 3.05 10.24
C ALA A 242 0.33 4.57 10.02
N SER A 243 1.38 5.17 10.57
CA SER A 243 1.70 6.57 10.28
C SER A 243 2.32 6.72 8.89
N VAL A 244 2.09 7.85 8.21
CA VAL A 244 2.61 8.08 6.85
C VAL A 244 3.63 9.22 6.84
N THR A 245 4.79 8.96 6.23
CA THR A 245 5.79 9.98 5.90
C THR A 245 5.95 10.04 4.38
N VAL A 246 5.64 11.18 3.77
CA VAL A 246 5.73 11.40 2.32
C VAL A 246 7.03 12.12 1.99
N TRP A 247 7.85 11.50 1.14
CA TRP A 247 9.10 12.05 0.62
C TRP A 247 8.88 12.60 -0.78
N VAL A 248 9.16 13.89 -0.97
CA VAL A 248 9.04 14.57 -2.26
C VAL A 248 10.39 15.14 -2.70
N PHE A 249 10.66 15.15 -4.01
CA PHE A 249 11.92 15.67 -4.56
C PHE A 249 11.88 17.17 -4.88
N GLU A 250 10.80 17.84 -4.48
CA GLU A 250 10.56 19.25 -4.76
C GLU A 250 10.64 20.12 -3.50
N GLN A 251 10.94 21.40 -3.68
CA GLN A 251 10.97 22.35 -2.58
C GLN A 251 9.56 22.74 -2.08
N ASN A 252 8.53 22.56 -2.92
CA ASN A 252 7.16 22.94 -2.57
C ASN A 252 6.38 21.79 -1.95
N VAL A 253 6.81 21.39 -0.75
CA VAL A 253 6.14 20.33 0.05
C VAL A 253 4.65 20.63 0.28
N GLN A 254 4.28 21.90 0.38
CA GLN A 254 2.90 22.31 0.63
C GLN A 254 1.95 22.00 -0.53
N HIS A 255 2.47 21.97 -1.77
CA HIS A 255 1.69 21.54 -2.94
C HIS A 255 1.25 20.08 -2.77
N TYR A 256 2.20 19.18 -2.52
CA TYR A 256 1.90 17.76 -2.31
C TYR A 256 1.02 17.50 -1.09
N ARG A 257 1.17 18.26 -0.01
CA ARG A 257 0.25 18.20 1.13
C ARG A 257 -1.19 18.52 0.70
N THR A 258 -1.35 19.57 -0.11
CA THR A 258 -2.67 19.96 -0.61
C THR A 258 -3.27 18.86 -1.47
N LEU A 259 -2.49 18.28 -2.40
CA LEU A 259 -2.95 17.18 -3.24
C LEU A 259 -3.33 15.93 -2.42
N PHE A 260 -2.55 15.63 -1.39
CA PHE A 260 -2.83 14.52 -0.47
C PHE A 260 -4.14 14.75 0.30
N ASP A 261 -4.41 15.98 0.73
CA ASP A 261 -5.64 16.34 1.46
C ASP A 261 -6.90 16.33 0.58
N LEU A 262 -6.77 16.34 -0.75
CA LEU A 262 -7.90 16.21 -1.69
C LEU A 262 -8.52 14.81 -1.70
N VAL A 263 -7.77 13.78 -1.33
CA VAL A 263 -8.26 12.40 -1.27
C VAL A 263 -8.93 12.14 0.08
N GLU A 264 -10.15 11.60 0.08
CA GLU A 264 -11.10 11.67 1.21
C GLU A 264 -10.71 10.88 2.47
N ILE A 265 -9.76 9.95 2.38
CA ILE A 265 -9.34 9.12 3.52
C ILE A 265 -8.53 9.95 4.54
N ASP A 266 -9.00 9.95 5.79
CA ASP A 266 -8.42 10.71 6.91
C ASP A 266 -7.19 9.99 7.51
N VAL A 267 -6.05 10.11 6.84
CA VAL A 267 -4.74 9.67 7.34
C VAL A 267 -3.82 10.86 7.52
N VAL A 268 -3.23 10.98 8.70
CA VAL A 268 -2.27 12.05 9.00
C VAL A 268 -0.91 11.70 8.38
N ALA A 269 -0.47 12.55 7.45
CA ALA A 269 0.84 12.44 6.81
C ALA A 269 1.81 13.55 7.22
N GLU A 270 3.03 13.14 7.54
CA GLU A 270 4.21 14.01 7.62
C GLU A 270 4.82 14.14 6.22
N PHE A 271 5.41 15.29 5.91
CA PHE A 271 6.01 15.51 4.60
C PHE A 271 7.43 16.02 4.76
N ALA A 272 8.34 15.45 3.97
CA ALA A 272 9.74 15.81 3.92
C ALA A 272 10.20 15.99 2.47
N SER A 273 11.13 16.91 2.25
CA SER A 273 11.73 17.14 0.93
C SER A 273 13.15 16.64 0.87
N VAL A 274 13.50 15.98 -0.22
CA VAL A 274 14.87 15.56 -0.57
C VAL A 274 15.25 16.19 -1.91
N ARG A 275 16.56 16.31 -2.20
CA ARG A 275 17.04 16.93 -3.46
C ARG A 275 17.45 15.92 -4.51
N SER A 276 17.73 14.69 -4.09
CA SER A 276 18.16 13.60 -4.96
C SER A 276 17.83 12.25 -4.37
N TRP A 277 17.87 11.21 -5.20
CA TRP A 277 17.66 9.83 -4.76
C TRP A 277 18.73 9.40 -3.76
N ASP A 278 19.99 9.81 -3.95
CA ASP A 278 21.05 9.52 -2.97
C ASP A 278 20.79 10.15 -1.59
N GLU A 279 20.21 11.35 -1.54
CA GLU A 279 19.79 11.96 -0.26
C GLU A 279 18.63 11.17 0.35
N LEU A 280 17.64 10.77 -0.45
CA LEU A 280 16.55 9.92 0.01
C LEU A 280 17.07 8.62 0.62
N TYR A 281 17.94 7.88 -0.08
CA TYR A 281 18.46 6.61 0.43
C TYR A 281 19.29 6.82 1.70
N ALA A 282 20.06 7.91 1.80
CA ALA A 282 20.81 8.24 3.01
C ALA A 282 19.89 8.55 4.20
N GLU A 283 18.80 9.30 3.99
CA GLU A 283 17.80 9.55 5.03
C GLU A 283 17.07 8.26 5.41
N LEU A 284 16.63 7.45 4.45
CA LEU A 284 15.99 6.16 4.72
C LEU A 284 16.92 5.20 5.48
N GLU A 285 18.22 5.17 5.16
CA GLU A 285 19.20 4.35 5.88
C GLU A 285 19.36 4.78 7.34
N LEU A 286 19.23 6.08 7.63
CA LEU A 286 19.40 6.65 8.97
C LEU A 286 18.12 6.60 9.82
N GLU A 287 16.97 6.82 9.20
CA GLU A 287 15.69 6.99 9.90
C GLU A 287 14.89 5.70 10.00
N THR A 288 15.05 4.76 9.05
CA THR A 288 14.15 3.60 8.99
C THR A 288 14.56 2.42 9.86
N VAL A 289 13.57 1.59 10.18
CA VAL A 289 13.74 0.31 10.91
C VAL A 289 12.93 -0.82 10.23
N PRO A 290 13.22 -2.10 10.51
CA PRO A 290 12.55 -3.23 9.83
C PRO A 290 11.01 -3.31 9.97
N ALA A 291 10.43 -2.61 10.95
CA ALA A 291 8.98 -2.50 11.14
C ALA A 291 8.35 -1.40 10.26
N GLU A 292 9.07 -0.87 9.30
CA GLU A 292 8.59 0.18 8.39
C GLU A 292 8.55 -0.34 6.95
N PHE A 293 7.80 0.35 6.11
CA PHE A 293 7.50 -0.10 4.75
C PHE A 293 7.62 1.07 3.77
N VAL A 294 8.45 0.90 2.73
CA VAL A 294 8.70 1.96 1.73
C VAL A 294 7.89 1.70 0.47
N ILE A 295 6.99 2.61 0.10
CA ILE A 295 6.19 2.54 -1.12
C ILE A 295 6.66 3.65 -2.05
N THR A 296 7.19 3.30 -3.22
CA THR A 296 7.60 4.26 -4.24
C THR A 296 6.56 4.31 -5.34
N LEU A 297 6.01 5.49 -5.59
CA LEU A 297 5.16 5.72 -6.75
C LEU A 297 6.04 5.65 -8.01
N ALA A 298 5.58 4.94 -9.02
CA ALA A 298 6.32 4.66 -10.23
C ALA A 298 5.45 4.90 -11.46
N VAL A 299 6.07 5.25 -12.57
CA VAL A 299 5.44 5.33 -13.88
C VAL A 299 6.27 4.51 -14.86
N ARG A 300 5.65 4.03 -15.94
CA ARG A 300 6.37 3.27 -16.97
C ARG A 300 7.31 4.20 -17.74
N SER A 301 8.29 3.59 -18.42
CA SER A 301 9.27 4.34 -19.23
C SER A 301 8.59 5.29 -20.20
N GLU A 302 9.21 6.45 -20.41
CA GLU A 302 8.74 7.49 -21.35
C GLU A 302 7.45 8.24 -20.92
N LYS A 303 6.95 8.02 -19.71
CA LYS A 303 5.81 8.75 -19.14
C LYS A 303 6.24 9.97 -18.31
N ILE A 304 5.28 10.85 -18.05
CA ILE A 304 5.51 12.04 -17.20
C ILE A 304 5.79 11.56 -15.77
N GLY A 305 6.87 12.07 -15.18
CA GLY A 305 7.33 11.65 -13.85
C GLY A 305 8.24 10.42 -13.86
N TRP A 306 8.60 9.91 -15.05
CA TRP A 306 9.58 8.83 -15.15
C TRP A 306 10.97 9.32 -14.77
N ASP A 307 11.65 8.54 -13.94
CA ASP A 307 13.02 8.73 -13.51
C ASP A 307 13.80 7.43 -13.74
N PRO A 308 15.01 7.47 -14.34
CA PRO A 308 15.85 6.28 -14.50
C PRO A 308 16.11 5.50 -13.20
N GLU A 309 16.11 6.17 -12.04
CA GLU A 309 16.30 5.49 -10.74
C GLU A 309 15.19 4.48 -10.43
N LEU A 310 13.99 4.62 -11.03
CA LEU A 310 12.90 3.65 -10.90
C LEU A 310 13.27 2.25 -11.42
N GLU A 311 14.28 2.14 -12.31
CA GLU A 311 14.79 0.85 -12.78
C GLU A 311 15.70 0.16 -11.75
N SER A 312 16.13 0.84 -10.69
CA SER A 312 17.06 0.29 -9.70
C SER A 312 16.55 0.41 -8.26
N VAL A 313 15.47 1.15 -8.05
CA VAL A 313 14.92 1.47 -6.73
C VAL A 313 14.58 0.23 -5.92
N SER A 314 14.02 -0.83 -6.52
CA SER A 314 13.70 -2.07 -5.79
C SER A 314 14.96 -2.72 -5.23
N THR A 315 16.03 -2.78 -6.02
CA THR A 315 17.33 -3.30 -5.59
C THR A 315 17.96 -2.40 -4.52
N ARG A 316 17.96 -1.08 -4.71
CA ARG A 316 18.54 -0.13 -3.74
C ARG A 316 17.79 -0.12 -2.41
N LEU A 317 16.47 -0.29 -2.42
CA LEU A 317 15.66 -0.39 -1.20
C LEU A 317 15.90 -1.69 -0.41
N THR A 318 16.56 -2.69 -0.99
CA THR A 318 16.98 -3.88 -0.24
C THR A 318 18.11 -3.56 0.76
N ASP A 319 18.89 -2.52 0.49
CA ASP A 319 19.99 -2.09 1.36
C ASP A 319 19.52 -1.19 2.53
N VAL A 320 18.27 -0.68 2.50
CA VAL A 320 17.74 0.14 3.60
C VAL A 320 17.19 -0.73 4.75
N PRO A 321 17.23 -0.25 6.01
CA PRO A 321 16.78 -1.04 7.16
C PRO A 321 15.33 -1.52 7.13
N ALA A 322 14.42 -0.78 6.48
CA ALA A 322 13.01 -1.15 6.34
C ALA A 322 12.82 -2.53 5.70
N ARG A 323 13.63 -2.86 4.68
CA ARG A 323 13.64 -4.11 3.88
C ARG A 323 12.34 -4.49 3.17
N SER A 324 11.20 -4.05 3.66
CA SER A 324 9.91 -4.14 2.98
C SER A 324 9.77 -2.96 2.03
N SER A 325 9.47 -3.23 0.76
CA SER A 325 9.28 -2.20 -0.24
C SER A 325 8.24 -2.57 -1.28
N ALA A 326 7.58 -1.57 -1.85
CA ALA A 326 6.69 -1.75 -2.97
C ALA A 326 6.91 -0.66 -4.01
N LEU A 327 6.76 -1.03 -5.28
CA LEU A 327 6.61 -0.09 -6.38
C LEU A 327 5.15 -0.06 -6.80
N PHE A 328 4.58 1.13 -6.89
CA PHE A 328 3.22 1.30 -7.38
C PHE A 328 3.22 2.00 -8.74
N PHE A 329 3.06 1.22 -9.79
CA PHE A 329 2.94 1.72 -11.16
C PHE A 329 1.55 2.32 -11.37
N LEU A 330 1.52 3.58 -11.79
CA LEU A 330 0.26 4.30 -12.00
C LEU A 330 -0.53 3.77 -13.21
N ARG A 331 -1.84 3.97 -13.16
CA ARG A 331 -2.78 3.71 -14.26
C ARG A 331 -2.49 4.59 -15.47
N GLU A 332 -2.70 4.05 -16.67
CA GLU A 332 -2.42 4.72 -17.97
C GLU A 332 -3.56 4.64 -19.00
N ASP A 333 -4.68 3.99 -18.70
CA ASP A 333 -5.77 3.75 -19.67
C ASP A 333 -6.91 4.78 -19.62
N GLU A 334 -7.18 5.36 -18.47
CA GLU A 334 -8.37 6.18 -18.25
C GLU A 334 -8.06 7.49 -17.50
N PRO A 335 -7.86 8.62 -18.23
CA PRO A 335 -7.52 9.90 -17.61
C PRO A 335 -8.58 10.46 -16.64
N GLU A 336 -9.85 10.16 -16.92
CA GLU A 336 -11.00 10.61 -16.12
C GLU A 336 -11.22 9.70 -14.89
N HIS A 337 -10.47 8.60 -14.78
CA HIS A 337 -10.59 7.66 -13.67
C HIS A 337 -10.20 8.31 -12.33
N ASP A 338 -9.23 9.24 -12.34
CA ASP A 338 -8.68 9.83 -11.12
C ASP A 338 -9.68 10.74 -10.38
N ASP A 339 -10.65 11.33 -11.10
CA ASP A 339 -11.63 12.26 -10.55
C ASP A 339 -12.51 11.62 -9.46
N ARG A 340 -12.67 10.30 -9.49
CA ARG A 340 -13.47 9.56 -8.51
C ARG A 340 -12.84 9.52 -7.12
N PHE A 341 -11.52 9.73 -7.01
CA PHE A 341 -10.79 9.70 -5.73
C PHE A 341 -10.75 11.07 -5.03
N LEU A 342 -11.21 12.12 -5.72
CA LEU A 342 -11.21 13.48 -5.22
C LEU A 342 -12.45 13.79 -4.37
N ARG A 343 -12.24 14.49 -3.26
CA ARG A 343 -13.32 15.13 -2.49
C ARG A 343 -14.09 16.07 -3.41
N THR A 344 -15.37 15.79 -3.62
CA THR A 344 -16.29 16.73 -4.28
C THR A 344 -17.10 17.46 -3.21
N ASP A 345 -16.97 18.79 -3.17
CA ASP A 345 -17.69 19.70 -2.25
C ASP A 345 -19.23 19.65 -2.37
#